data_AF-A0A8S0WJH1-F1
#
_entry.id   AF-A0A8S0WJH1-F1
#
_cell.length_a   1.000
_cell.length_b   1.000
_cell.length_c   1.000
_cell.angle_alpha   90.00
_cell.angle_beta   90.00
_cell.angle_gamma   90.00
#
_symmetry.space_group_name_H-M   'P 1'
#
loop_
_entity.id
_entity.type
_entity.pdbx_description
1 polymer ?
#
loop_
_entity_poly.entity_id
_entity_poly.type
_entity_poly.pdbx_seq_one_letter_code
_entity_poly.pdbx_strand_id
1 'polypeptide(L)'
;MTQQKQSANDKKGSTAKRGFASMDEEKQREIASKGGHAAHEKGSAHEFTPEEAREAGHKGGQAAHEKGSAHEFTPEEAREAGHKGGKK
;
A
#
# COMPACT_ATOMS: atom_id res chain seq x y z
N MET A 1 -57.72 15.71 11.41
CA MET A 1 -56.91 16.15 12.58
C MET A 1 -56.60 14.89 13.38
N THR A 2 -55.42 14.46 13.80
CA THR A 2 -54.13 15.02 14.27
C THR A 2 -53.34 13.72 14.59
N GLN A 3 -52.02 13.56 14.57
CA GLN A 3 -50.87 14.42 14.62
C GLN A 3 -49.68 13.53 14.19
N GLN A 4 -48.78 14.11 13.40
CA GLN A 4 -47.47 13.60 13.05
C GLN A 4 -46.62 13.49 14.33
N LYS A 5 -46.00 12.32 14.58
CA LYS A 5 -45.00 12.15 15.65
C LYS A 5 -43.66 11.81 15.02
N GLN A 6 -42.77 12.81 15.02
CA GLN A 6 -41.34 12.65 14.77
C GLN A 6 -40.71 11.79 15.86
N SER A 7 -39.68 11.00 15.53
CA SER A 7 -38.41 10.99 16.27
C SER A 7 -37.41 9.99 15.68
N ALA A 8 -36.23 10.53 15.39
CA ALA A 8 -34.92 9.93 15.63
C ALA A 8 -34.56 8.63 14.87
N ASN A 9 -33.86 8.80 13.74
CA ASN A 9 -32.53 8.21 13.67
C ASN A 9 -31.62 9.02 12.73
N ASP A 10 -31.13 10.13 13.28
CA ASP A 10 -29.98 10.86 12.77
C ASP A 10 -28.79 9.90 12.53
N LYS A 11 -28.16 10.05 11.37
CA LYS A 11 -26.73 9.75 11.16
C LYS A 11 -26.35 8.26 11.30
N LYS A 12 -26.73 7.45 10.32
CA LYS A 12 -25.99 6.23 9.96
C LYS A 12 -24.59 6.63 9.49
N GLY A 13 -23.69 6.83 10.47
CA GLY A 13 -22.24 6.97 10.35
C GLY A 13 -21.73 7.39 8.98
N SER A 14 -22.02 8.62 8.56
CA SER A 14 -21.13 9.30 7.64
C SER A 14 -19.86 9.57 8.43
N THR A 15 -19.00 8.57 8.51
CA THR A 15 -17.56 8.80 8.61
C THR A 15 -17.19 9.45 7.28
N ALA A 16 -17.64 10.69 7.09
CA ALA A 16 -17.29 11.52 5.96
C ALA A 16 -15.79 11.46 5.91
N LYS A 17 -15.26 11.06 4.75
CA LYS A 17 -13.83 11.08 4.47
C LYS A 17 -13.30 12.39 5.06
N ARG A 18 -12.49 12.29 6.11
CA ARG A 18 -11.91 13.41 6.86
C ARG A 18 -10.40 13.20 6.88
N GLY A 19 -9.65 14.30 6.81
CA GLY A 19 -8.20 14.24 6.74
C GLY A 19 -7.72 13.60 5.43
N PHE A 20 -6.71 12.73 5.52
CA PHE A 20 -6.01 12.13 4.38
C PHE A 20 -6.93 11.36 3.42
N ALA A 21 -7.97 10.70 3.96
CA ALA A 21 -8.91 9.91 3.17
C ALA A 21 -9.88 10.76 2.31
N SER A 22 -9.93 12.08 2.52
CA SER A 22 -10.77 13.02 1.75
C SER A 22 -10.00 13.80 0.70
N MET A 23 -8.68 13.61 0.59
CA MET A 23 -7.89 14.21 -0.47
C MET A 23 -8.08 13.46 -1.79
N ASP A 24 -7.75 14.11 -2.90
CA ASP A 24 -7.64 13.46 -4.21
C ASP A 24 -6.60 12.34 -4.18
N GLU A 25 -6.87 11.25 -4.89
CA GLU A 25 -6.03 10.05 -4.89
C GLU A 25 -4.60 10.33 -5.36
N GLU A 26 -4.44 11.22 -6.35
CA GLU A 26 -3.13 11.64 -6.84
C GLU A 26 -2.33 12.33 -5.75
N LYS A 27 -2.97 13.25 -5.01
CA LYS A 27 -2.36 13.98 -3.90
C LYS A 27 -2.04 13.04 -2.73
N GLN A 28 -2.91 12.08 -2.46
CA GLN A 28 -2.70 11.06 -1.44
C GLN A 28 -1.46 10.21 -1.78
N ARG A 29 -1.35 9.74 -3.03
CA ARG A 29 -0.20 8.98 -3.53
C ARG A 29 1.07 9.82 -3.46
N GLU A 30 1.03 11.09 -3.85
CA GLU A 30 2.19 11.98 -3.79
C GLU A 30 2.70 12.15 -2.36
N ILE A 31 1.80 12.40 -1.40
CA ILE A 31 2.17 12.56 0.01
C ILE A 31 2.69 11.24 0.59
N ALA A 32 2.05 10.12 0.28
CA ALA A 32 2.51 8.80 0.72
C ALA A 32 3.90 8.48 0.15
N SER A 33 4.13 8.78 -1.13
CA SER A 33 5.42 8.63 -1.79
C SER A 33 6.48 9.49 -1.09
N LYS A 34 6.22 10.78 -0.88
CA LYS A 34 7.13 11.70 -0.17
C LYS A 34 7.44 11.22 1.24
N GLY A 35 6.46 10.70 1.97
CA GLY A 35 6.66 10.14 3.31
C GLY A 35 7.58 8.93 3.32
N GLY A 36 7.43 8.02 2.36
CA GLY A 36 8.32 6.87 2.18
C GLY A 36 9.76 7.30 1.87
N HIS A 37 9.95 8.20 0.91
CA HIS A 37 11.28 8.72 0.56
C HIS A 37 11.94 9.40 1.75
N ALA A 38 11.22 10.30 2.43
CA ALA A 38 11.75 11.01 3.59
C ALA A 38 12.14 10.05 4.74
N ALA A 39 11.42 8.94 4.93
CA ALA A 39 11.76 7.95 5.95
C ALA A 39 13.07 7.22 5.65
N HIS A 40 13.30 6.91 4.37
CA HIS A 40 14.57 6.35 3.89
C HIS A 40 15.71 7.37 3.98
N GLU A 41 15.49 8.61 3.53
CA GLU A 41 16.50 9.68 3.59
C GLU A 41 16.92 10.01 5.04
N LYS A 42 15.97 9.99 5.98
CA LYS A 42 16.23 10.25 7.41
C LYS A 42 16.83 9.06 8.16
N GLY A 43 17.02 7.90 7.51
CA GLY A 43 17.52 6.69 8.17
C GLY A 43 16.59 6.11 9.24
N SER A 44 15.34 6.54 9.27
CA SER A 44 14.31 5.98 10.17
C SER A 44 13.70 4.69 9.62
N ALA A 45 13.85 4.45 8.32
CA ALA A 45 13.48 3.20 7.68
C ALA A 45 14.54 2.12 7.95
N HIS A 46 14.09 0.87 8.00
CA HIS A 46 15.00 -0.28 8.03
C HIS A 46 15.76 -0.38 6.70
N GLU A 47 17.08 -0.29 6.75
CA GLU A 47 17.93 -0.62 5.62
C GLU A 47 18.15 -2.13 5.57
N PHE A 48 17.70 -2.74 4.48
CA PHE A 48 17.99 -4.14 4.22
C PHE A 48 19.41 -4.29 3.69
N THR A 49 20.16 -5.22 4.26
CA THR A 49 21.36 -5.73 3.58
C THR A 49 20.97 -6.43 2.26
N PRO A 50 21.88 -6.54 1.28
CA PRO A 50 21.60 -7.25 0.03
C PRO A 50 21.10 -8.68 0.24
N GLU A 51 21.66 -9.39 1.23
CA GLU A 51 21.21 -10.71 1.62
C GLU A 51 19.77 -10.71 2.16
N GLU A 52 19.44 -9.80 3.09
CA GLU A 52 18.10 -9.70 3.69
C GLU A 52 17.04 -9.31 2.65
N ALA A 53 17.36 -8.38 1.74
CA ALA A 53 16.46 -7.98 0.66
C ALA A 53 16.13 -9.18 -0.25
N ARG A 54 17.12 -10.03 -0.54
CA ARG A 54 16.94 -11.24 -1.35
C ARG A 54 16.10 -12.28 -0.62
N GLU A 55 16.33 -12.49 0.66
CA GLU A 55 15.54 -13.45 1.46
C GLU A 55 14.08 -12.99 1.60
N ALA A 56 13.86 -11.70 1.88
CA ALA A 56 12.53 -11.11 1.96
C ALA A 56 11.79 -11.21 0.62
N GLY A 57 12.47 -10.94 -0.50
CA GLY A 57 11.91 -11.10 -1.85
C GLY A 57 11.55 -12.56 -2.15
N HIS A 58 12.43 -13.50 -1.81
CA HIS A 58 12.18 -14.93 -1.99
C HIS A 58 10.97 -15.41 -1.18
N LYS A 59 10.89 -15.05 0.11
CA LYS A 59 9.76 -15.39 0.98
C LYS A 59 8.46 -14.75 0.50
N GLY A 60 8.50 -13.51 0.05
CA GLY A 60 7.34 -12.82 -0.52
C GLY A 60 6.83 -13.49 -1.79
N GLY A 61 7.73 -13.91 -2.67
CA GLY A 61 7.41 -14.66 -3.89
C GLY A 61 6.77 -16.01 -3.58
N GLN A 62 7.34 -16.76 -2.64
CA GLN A 62 6.76 -18.04 -2.17
C GLN A 62 5.34 -17.84 -1.64
N ALA A 63 5.14 -16.88 -0.75
CA ALA A 63 3.82 -16.60 -0.18
C ALA A 63 2.79 -16.16 -1.24
N ALA A 64 3.20 -15.45 -2.28
CA ALA A 64 2.34 -15.08 -3.39
C ALA A 64 1.96 -16.28 -4.26
N HIS A 65 2.91 -17.19 -4.51
CA HIS A 65 2.66 -18.44 -5.22
C HIS A 65 1.71 -19.35 -4.45
N GLU A 66 1.91 -19.50 -3.14
CA GLU A 66 1.03 -20.30 -2.27
C GLU A 66 -0.41 -19.75 -2.24
N LYS A 67 -0.58 -18.43 -2.32
CA LYS A 67 -1.89 -17.76 -2.33
C LYS A 67 -2.53 -17.70 -3.72
N GLY A 68 -1.87 -18.19 -4.76
CA GLY A 68 -2.35 -18.10 -6.15
C GLY A 68 -2.46 -16.67 -6.69
N SER A 69 -1.83 -15.69 -6.02
CA SER A 69 -1.82 -14.29 -6.45
C SER A 69 -0.51 -13.91 -7.15
N ALA A 70 0.37 -14.89 -7.40
CA ALA A 70 1.61 -14.67 -8.14
C ALA A 70 1.31 -14.44 -9.62
N HIS A 71 1.93 -13.40 -10.17
CA HIS A 71 2.00 -13.20 -11.62
C HIS A 71 2.93 -14.27 -12.21
N GLU A 72 2.48 -14.97 -13.25
CA GLU A 72 3.34 -15.91 -13.97
C GLU A 72 4.31 -15.12 -14.86
N PHE A 73 5.52 -14.91 -14.35
CA PHE A 73 6.57 -14.30 -15.12
C PHE A 73 7.15 -15.31 -16.11
N THR A 74 7.34 -14.87 -17.36
CA THR A 74 8.23 -15.61 -18.27
C THR A 74 9.68 -15.52 -17.74
N PRO A 75 10.57 -16.46 -18.11
CA PRO A 75 11.96 -16.45 -17.64
C PRO A 75 12.72 -15.14 -17.98
N GLU A 76 12.37 -14.49 -19.09
CA GLU A 76 12.93 -13.19 -19.48
C GLU A 76 12.44 -12.07 -18.54
N GLU A 77 11.12 -12.02 -18.29
CA GLU A 77 10.47 -11.00 -17.47
C GLU A 77 10.89 -11.09 -15.99
N ALA A 78 11.03 -12.31 -15.46
CA ALA A 78 11.54 -12.56 -14.10
C ALA A 78 12.99 -12.05 -13.93
N ARG A 79 13.82 -12.23 -14.96
CA ARG A 79 15.21 -11.78 -14.97
C ARG A 79 15.29 -10.25 -15.03
N GLU A 80 14.45 -9.61 -15.85
CA GLU A 80 14.38 -8.15 -15.93
C GLU A 80 13.91 -7.53 -14.61
N ALA A 81 12.85 -8.08 -14.00
CA ALA A 81 12.33 -7.63 -12.72
C ALA A 81 13.38 -7.75 -11.59
N GLY A 82 14.10 -8.86 -11.51
CA GLY A 82 15.17 -9.06 -10.53
C GLY A 82 16.35 -8.11 -10.72
N HIS A 83 16.68 -7.76 -11.97
CA HIS A 83 17.76 -6.83 -12.29
C HIS A 83 17.42 -5.38 -11.94
N LYS A 84 16.14 -4.98 -12.00
CA LYS A 84 15.69 -3.64 -11.61
C LYS A 84 15.71 -3.43 -10.09
N GLY A 85 15.48 -4.49 -9.30
CA GLY A 85 15.54 -4.42 -7.83
C GLY A 85 16.96 -4.39 -7.24
N GLY A 86 17.95 -4.91 -7.97
CA GLY A 86 19.34 -5.03 -7.48
C GLY A 86 20.29 -3.90 -7.87
N LYS A 87 19.84 -2.92 -8.66
CA LYS A 87 20.65 -1.75 -9.06
C LYS A 87 20.46 -0.63 -8.04
N LYS A 88 21.33 -0.60 -7.04
CA LYS A 88 21.74 0.65 -6.38
C LYS A 88 22.97 1.19 -7.11
#